data_AF-A0A6G9AVG1-F1
#
_entry.id   AF-A0A6G9AVG1-F1
#
_cell.length_a   1.000
_cell.length_b   1.000
_cell.length_c   1.000
_cell.angle_alpha   90.00
_cell.angle_beta   90.00
_cell.angle_gamma   90.00
#
_symmetry.space_group_name_H-M   'P 1'
#
loop_
_entity.id
_entity.type
_entity.pdbx_description
1 polymer ?
#
loop_
_entity_poly.entity_id
_entity_poly.type
_entity_poly.pdbx_seq_one_letter_code
_entity_poly.pdbx_strand_id
1 'polypeptide(L)'
;MINTIRCSLVNYDGGSQALLQQYIRRAGCQELTLTTSLMAYPEEISPVTESDLIFLHLASPEELVQNDLAVRLKQHQGVVITSPFPRQQFPDLFTQPFAFLTEPFSFAQFNKCLTAYCQATS
;
A
#
# COMPACT_ATOMS: atom_id res chain seq x y z
N MET A 1 -6.33 6.28 23.99
CA MET A 1 -7.01 5.78 22.79
C MET A 1 -5.97 5.08 21.95
N ILE A 2 -6.08 3.77 21.72
CA ILE A 2 -5.20 3.08 20.78
C ILE A 2 -5.76 3.44 19.40
N ASN A 3 -5.12 4.36 18.69
CA ASN A 3 -5.51 4.63 17.30
C ASN A 3 -5.26 3.35 16.50
N THR A 4 -6.34 2.76 16.01
CA THR A 4 -6.23 1.61 15.12
C THR A 4 -5.75 2.09 13.75
N ILE A 5 -4.62 1.57 13.28
CA ILE A 5 -4.06 1.90 11.96
C ILE A 5 -5.04 1.49 10.88
N ARG A 6 -5.38 2.43 10.00
CA ARG A 6 -6.23 2.22 8.82
C ARG A 6 -5.35 1.93 7.61
N CYS A 7 -5.57 0.78 6.99
CA CYS A 7 -4.85 0.32 5.82
C CYS A 7 -5.77 0.37 4.59
N SER A 8 -5.33 1.06 3.53
CA SER A 8 -5.97 1.00 2.21
C SER A 8 -5.24 0.03 1.28
N LEU A 9 -6.00 -0.75 0.50
CA LEU A 9 -5.47 -1.63 -0.53
C LEU A 9 -5.81 -1.09 -1.92
N VAL A 10 -4.80 -0.95 -2.79
CA VAL A 10 -4.90 -0.33 -4.12
C VAL A 10 -4.32 -1.29 -5.17
N ASN A 11 -5.07 -1.55 -6.24
CA ASN A 11 -4.67 -2.36 -7.39
C ASN A 11 -4.34 -3.85 -7.12
N TYR A 12 -5.06 -4.49 -6.20
CA TYR A 12 -4.84 -5.92 -5.93
C TYR A 12 -5.74 -6.83 -6.77
N ASP A 13 -5.20 -7.98 -7.19
CA ASP A 13 -6.00 -9.13 -7.59
C ASP A 13 -6.60 -9.85 -6.36
N GLY A 14 -7.58 -10.73 -6.58
CA GLY A 14 -8.28 -11.40 -5.48
C GLY A 14 -7.41 -12.29 -4.59
N GLY A 15 -6.30 -12.83 -5.09
CA GLY A 15 -5.42 -13.72 -4.32
C GLY A 15 -4.46 -12.95 -3.42
N SER A 16 -3.75 -11.99 -4.01
CA SER A 16 -2.80 -11.10 -3.32
C SER A 16 -3.53 -10.21 -2.30
N GLN A 17 -4.74 -9.76 -2.64
CA GLN A 17 -5.61 -9.04 -1.71
C GLN A 17 -5.90 -9.89 -0.46
N ALA A 18 -6.43 -11.11 -0.64
CA ALA A 18 -6.88 -11.94 0.49
C ALA A 18 -5.76 -12.22 1.51
N LEU A 19 -4.53 -12.45 1.04
CA LEU A 19 -3.38 -12.66 1.93
C LEU A 19 -3.10 -11.41 2.78
N LEU A 20 -3.06 -10.23 2.15
CA LEU A 20 -2.77 -8.99 2.85
C LEU A 20 -3.89 -8.60 3.81
N GLN A 21 -5.15 -8.85 3.45
CA GLN A 21 -6.30 -8.70 4.36
C GLN A 21 -6.14 -9.54 5.62
N GLN A 22 -5.70 -10.79 5.49
CA GLN A 22 -5.43 -11.65 6.64
C GLN A 22 -4.33 -11.07 7.54
N TYR A 23 -3.28 -10.51 6.95
CA TYR A 23 -2.19 -9.89 7.71
C TYR A 23 -2.65 -8.64 8.46
N ILE A 24 -3.39 -7.75 7.79
CA ILE A 24 -3.98 -6.53 8.37
C ILE A 24 -4.87 -6.88 9.57
N ARG A 25 -5.79 -7.84 9.39
CA ARG A 25 -6.69 -8.29 10.46
C ARG A 25 -5.94 -8.92 11.63
N ARG A 26 -4.93 -9.74 11.34
CA ARG A 26 -4.10 -10.39 12.37
C ARG A 26 -3.31 -9.38 13.20
N ALA A 27 -2.91 -8.26 12.61
CA ALA A 27 -2.23 -7.17 13.31
C ALA A 27 -3.18 -6.20 14.03
N GLY A 28 -4.49 -6.46 14.00
CA GLY A 28 -5.50 -5.60 14.64
C GLY A 28 -5.72 -4.26 13.93
N CYS A 29 -5.28 -4.11 12.68
CA CYS A 29 -5.48 -2.92 11.87
C CYS A 29 -6.89 -2.91 11.25
N GLN A 30 -7.42 -1.72 10.94
CA GLN A 30 -8.63 -1.56 10.15
C GLN A 30 -8.29 -1.62 8.68
N GLU A 31 -9.17 -2.26 7.91
CA GLU A 31 -8.98 -2.45 6.48
C GLU A 31 -10.04 -1.66 5.70
N LEU A 32 -9.58 -0.85 4.74
CA LEU A 32 -10.39 -0.23 3.71
C LEU A 32 -10.00 -0.85 2.37
N THR A 33 -10.78 -1.83 1.91
CA THR A 33 -10.62 -2.37 0.57
C THR A 33 -11.26 -1.43 -0.43
N LEU A 34 -10.51 -0.94 -1.42
CA LEU A 34 -11.09 -0.28 -2.58
C LEU A 34 -10.80 -1.11 -3.82
N THR A 35 -11.87 -1.55 -4.49
CA THR A 35 -11.84 -2.35 -5.73
C THR A 35 -11.44 -1.53 -6.96
N THR A 36 -10.64 -0.48 -6.78
CA THR A 36 -10.36 0.50 -7.83
C THR A 36 -9.18 0.05 -8.69
N SER A 37 -9.45 -0.07 -9.98
CA SER A 37 -8.44 -0.17 -11.04
C SER A 37 -7.59 1.10 -11.04
N LEU A 38 -6.27 1.00 -11.29
CA LEU A 38 -5.37 2.15 -11.50
C LEU A 38 -5.88 3.19 -12.50
N MET A 39 -6.81 2.80 -13.39
CA MET A 39 -7.36 3.65 -14.44
C MET A 39 -8.77 4.21 -14.15
N ALA A 40 -9.42 3.78 -13.06
CA ALA A 40 -10.79 4.17 -12.72
C ALA A 40 -10.87 4.60 -11.24
N TYR A 41 -10.26 5.75 -10.92
CA TYR A 41 -10.46 6.44 -9.64
C TYR A 41 -11.38 7.65 -9.86
N PRO A 42 -12.70 7.51 -9.74
CA PRO A 42 -13.59 8.67 -9.62
C PRO A 42 -13.36 9.37 -8.26
N GLU A 43 -13.95 10.55 -8.10
CA GLU A 43 -13.74 11.58 -7.05
C GLU A 43 -13.76 11.12 -5.57
N GLU A 44 -13.97 9.85 -5.26
CA GLU A 44 -13.87 9.21 -3.94
C GLU A 44 -12.41 8.98 -3.49
N ILE A 45 -11.54 9.96 -3.71
CA ILE A 45 -10.10 9.86 -3.41
C ILE A 45 -9.83 10.03 -1.90
N SER A 46 -10.75 10.68 -1.17
CA SER A 46 -10.60 11.03 0.25
C SER A 46 -10.21 9.84 1.16
N PRO A 47 -10.93 8.71 1.16
CA PRO A 47 -10.66 7.62 2.12
C PRO A 47 -9.31 6.91 1.89
N VAL A 48 -8.79 6.90 0.66
CA VAL A 48 -7.47 6.31 0.35
C VAL A 48 -6.36 7.15 0.98
N THR A 49 -6.38 8.46 0.73
CA THR A 49 -5.35 9.39 1.22
C THR A 49 -5.48 9.73 2.70
N GLU A 50 -6.62 9.43 3.31
CA GLU A 50 -6.82 9.56 4.76
C GLU A 50 -6.38 8.33 5.54
N SER A 51 -6.06 7.22 4.88
CA SER A 51 -5.55 6.01 5.54
C SER A 51 -4.15 6.23 6.10
N ASP A 52 -3.81 5.57 7.19
CA ASP A 52 -2.48 5.70 7.80
C ASP A 52 -1.42 5.00 6.94
N LEU A 53 -1.76 3.81 6.42
CA LEU A 53 -0.96 3.06 5.46
C LEU A 53 -1.73 2.81 4.17
N ILE A 54 -1.05 3.02 3.03
CA ILE A 54 -1.59 2.70 1.71
C ILE A 54 -0.70 1.62 1.11
N PHE A 55 -1.27 0.45 0.88
CA PHE A 55 -0.63 -0.62 0.15
C PHE A 55 -1.00 -0.50 -1.32
N LEU A 56 -0.01 -0.27 -2.15
CA LEU A 56 -0.13 -0.23 -3.61
C LEU A 56 0.50 -1.50 -4.20
N HIS A 57 -0.27 -2.26 -4.97
CA HIS A 57 0.25 -3.38 -5.73
C HIS A 57 0.62 -2.95 -7.15
N LEU A 58 1.82 -3.35 -7.60
CA LEU A 58 2.30 -3.16 -8.96
C LEU A 58 2.58 -4.55 -9.57
N ALA A 59 1.74 -4.94 -10.52
CA ALA A 59 1.79 -6.22 -11.19
C ALA A 59 2.93 -6.29 -12.22
N SER A 60 3.42 -5.16 -12.74
CA SER A 60 4.61 -5.13 -13.61
C SER A 60 5.41 -3.82 -13.50
N PRO A 61 6.72 -3.84 -13.85
CA PRO A 61 7.57 -2.64 -13.90
C PRO A 61 7.07 -1.52 -14.82
N GLU A 62 6.32 -1.89 -15.87
CA GLU A 62 5.77 -0.99 -16.88
C GLU A 62 4.42 -0.38 -16.47
N GLU A 63 3.85 -0.81 -15.34
CA GLU A 63 2.54 -0.38 -14.89
C GLU A 63 2.56 1.11 -14.49
N LEU A 64 1.69 1.88 -15.13
CA LEU A 64 1.59 3.32 -14.91
C LEU A 64 0.46 3.63 -13.93
N VAL A 65 0.79 4.35 -12.86
CA VAL A 65 -0.18 4.96 -11.96
C VAL A 65 -0.58 6.31 -12.55
N GLN A 66 -1.89 6.59 -12.63
CA GLN A 66 -2.39 7.88 -13.11
C GLN A 66 -1.75 9.06 -12.36
N ASN A 67 -1.45 10.14 -13.09
CA ASN A 67 -0.67 11.27 -12.58
C ASN A 67 -1.23 11.85 -11.27
N ASP A 68 -2.56 12.00 -11.15
CA ASP A 68 -3.17 12.59 -9.95
C ASP A 68 -3.04 11.68 -8.71
N LEU A 69 -3.23 10.37 -8.90
CA LEU A 69 -3.02 9.38 -7.84
C LEU A 69 -1.54 9.30 -7.47
N ALA A 70 -0.64 9.30 -8.46
CA ALA A 70 0.80 9.29 -8.24
C ALA A 70 1.26 10.51 -7.44
N VAL A 71 0.75 11.71 -7.75
CA VAL A 71 1.07 12.95 -7.00
C VAL A 71 0.63 12.83 -5.54
N ARG A 72 -0.57 12.33 -5.28
CA ARG A 72 -1.08 12.15 -3.91
C ARG A 72 -0.30 11.09 -3.13
N LEU A 73 -0.03 9.94 -3.76
CA LEU A 73 0.77 8.88 -3.15
C LEU A 73 2.21 9.35 -2.84
N LYS A 74 2.80 10.18 -3.71
CA LYS A 74 4.13 10.78 -3.46
C LYS A 74 4.17 11.72 -2.25
N GLN A 75 3.04 12.32 -1.87
CA GLN A 75 2.94 13.19 -0.69
C GLN A 75 2.63 12.41 0.60
N HIS A 76 2.17 11.17 0.47
CA HIS A 76 1.70 10.37 1.59
C HIS A 76 2.86 9.65 2.30
N GLN A 77 2.93 9.77 3.63
CA GLN A 77 4.05 9.25 4.43
C GLN A 77 4.03 7.73 4.64
N GLY A 78 2.88 7.09 4.41
CA GLY A 78 2.66 5.66 4.67
C GLY A 78 2.46 4.79 3.43
N VAL A 79 3.08 5.13 2.29
CA VAL A 79 2.93 4.31 1.06
C VAL A 79 3.86 3.10 1.08
N VAL A 80 3.26 1.91 1.10
CA VAL A 80 3.93 0.62 0.96
C VAL A 80 3.67 0.09 -0.43
N ILE A 81 4.73 -0.19 -1.18
CA ILE A 81 4.61 -0.82 -2.49
C ILE A 81 4.79 -2.32 -2.33
N THR A 82 3.96 -3.08 -3.02
CA THR A 82 4.06 -4.53 -3.16
C THR A 82 4.17 -4.90 -4.63
N SER A 83 5.01 -5.90 -4.95
CA SER A 83 5.17 -6.37 -6.33
C SER A 83 5.89 -7.71 -6.36
N PRO A 84 5.60 -8.61 -7.31
CA PRO A 84 6.44 -9.79 -7.56
C PRO A 84 7.84 -9.43 -8.09
N PHE A 85 8.06 -8.18 -8.53
CA PHE A 85 9.32 -7.70 -9.07
C PHE A 85 10.14 -6.92 -8.02
N PRO A 86 11.49 -6.95 -8.13
CA PRO A 86 12.35 -6.25 -7.19
C PRO A 86 12.32 -4.72 -7.41
N ARG A 87 12.49 -3.96 -6.32
CA ARG A 87 12.41 -2.48 -6.30
C ARG A 87 13.22 -1.79 -7.41
N GLN A 88 14.40 -2.31 -7.74
CA GLN A 88 15.31 -1.71 -8.72
C GLN A 88 14.70 -1.60 -10.13
N GLN A 89 13.63 -2.35 -10.42
CA GLN A 89 12.91 -2.29 -11.69
C GLN A 89 11.87 -1.18 -11.75
N PHE A 90 11.64 -0.43 -10.66
CA PHE A 90 10.65 0.65 -10.57
C PHE A 90 11.32 2.02 -10.34
N PRO A 91 12.00 2.61 -11.36
CA PRO A 91 12.77 3.84 -11.19
C PRO A 91 11.91 5.10 -10.98
N ASP A 92 10.74 5.18 -11.63
CA ASP A 92 10.02 6.46 -11.81
C ASP A 92 8.83 6.66 -10.87
N LEU A 93 8.20 5.56 -10.45
CA LEU A 93 6.87 5.62 -9.86
C LEU A 93 6.92 6.21 -8.44
N PHE A 94 7.92 5.82 -7.64
CA PHE A 94 8.12 6.31 -6.28
C PHE A 94 9.60 6.24 -5.91
N THR A 95 10.31 7.37 -5.97
CA THR A 95 11.73 7.45 -5.61
C THR A 95 11.99 7.05 -4.15
N GLN A 96 11.04 7.30 -3.24
CA GLN A 96 11.14 6.95 -1.83
C GLN A 96 9.76 6.58 -1.21
N PRO A 97 9.19 5.40 -1.50
CA PRO A 97 8.06 4.91 -0.71
C PRO A 97 8.51 4.67 0.74
N PHE A 98 7.55 4.63 1.67
CA PHE A 98 7.81 4.26 3.06
C PHE A 98 8.45 2.88 3.14
N ALA A 99 7.90 1.92 2.38
CA ALA A 99 8.47 0.59 2.26
C ALA A 99 8.18 -0.03 0.89
N PHE A 100 8.99 -1.03 0.53
CA PHE A 100 8.78 -1.88 -0.63
C PHE A 100 8.86 -3.33 -0.17
N LEU A 101 7.82 -4.12 -0.42
CA LEU A 101 7.73 -5.54 -0.10
C LEU A 101 7.65 -6.34 -1.41
N THR A 102 8.73 -7.06 -1.73
CA THR A 102 8.70 -7.98 -2.87
C THR A 102 7.88 -9.23 -2.51
N GLU A 103 6.94 -9.59 -3.38
CA GLU A 103 6.07 -10.74 -3.25
C GLU A 103 6.77 -12.03 -3.74
N PRO A 104 6.49 -13.18 -3.12
CA PRO A 104 5.69 -13.33 -1.90
C PRO A 104 6.46 -12.80 -0.68
N PHE A 105 5.74 -12.17 0.26
CA PHE A 105 6.29 -11.74 1.55
C PHE A 105 5.57 -12.41 2.71
N SER A 106 6.32 -12.68 3.77
CA SER A 106 5.83 -13.29 5.01
C SER A 106 5.12 -12.30 5.92
N PHE A 107 4.30 -12.82 6.85
CA PHE A 107 3.72 -12.01 7.92
C PHE A 107 4.80 -11.29 8.76
N ALA A 108 5.99 -11.89 8.93
CA ALA A 108 7.09 -11.24 9.65
C ALA A 108 7.60 -9.99 8.92
N GLN A 109 7.70 -10.03 7.59
CA GLN A 109 8.05 -8.85 6.77
C GLN A 109 6.98 -7.78 6.84
N PHE A 110 5.70 -8.16 6.74
CA PHE A 110 4.57 -7.25 6.95
C PHE A 110 4.61 -6.59 8.34
N ASN A 111 4.77 -7.38 9.41
CA ASN A 111 4.78 -6.87 10.77
C ASN A 111 5.97 -5.95 11.05
N LYS A 112 7.12 -6.23 10.43
CA LYS A 112 8.29 -5.33 10.47
C LYS A 112 7.98 -3.98 9.82
N CYS A 113 7.31 -3.99 8.66
CA CYS A 113 6.85 -2.77 7.99
C CYS A 113 5.91 -1.97 8.88
N LEU A 114 4.90 -2.62 9.47
CA LEU A 114 3.94 -1.99 10.37
C LEU A 114 4.61 -1.39 11.62
N THR A 115 5.51 -2.14 12.25
CA THR A 115 6.25 -1.67 13.45
C THR A 115 7.10 -0.46 13.13
N ALA A 116 7.78 -0.47 11.98
CA ALA A 116 8.57 0.68 11.53
C ALA A 116 7.69 1.92 11.32
N TYR A 117 6.47 1.75 10.81
CA TYR A 117 5.54 2.86 10.62
C TYR A 117 5.12 3.45 11.96
N CYS A 118 4.68 2.60 12.92
CA CYS A 118 4.33 3.05 14.26
C CYS A 118 5.46 3.85 14.92
N GLN A 119 6.72 3.41 14.76
CA GLN A 119 7.89 4.08 15.32
C GLN A 119 8.18 5.44 14.67
N ALA A 120 7.88 5.59 13.37
CA ALA A 120 8.08 6.83 12.64
C ALA A 120 7.01 7.89 12.94
N THR A 121 5.83 7.47 13.43
CA THR A 121 4.68 8.35 13.69
C THR A 121 4.31 8.48 15.17
N SER A 122 5.10 7.90 16.08
CA SER A 122 4.98 8.08 17.54
C SER A 122 5.76 9.30 18.01
#